data_AF-A0A091DPY6-F1
#
_entry.id   AF-A0A091DPY6-F1
#
_cell.length_a   1.000
_cell.length_b   1.000
_cell.length_c   1.000
_cell.angle_alpha   90.00
_cell.angle_beta   90.00
_cell.angle_gamma   90.00
#
_symmetry.space_group_name_H-M   'P 1'
#
loop_
_entity.id
_entity.type
_entity.pdbx_description
1 polymer ?
#
loop_
_entity_poly.entity_id
_entity_poly.type
_entity_poly.pdbx_seq_one_letter_code
_entity_poly.pdbx_strand_id
1 'polypeptide(L)'
;MSHGHSHGGGGCRCAAEREEPPEQRGLAYGLYLRIDLERLQCLNESREGSGRGVFKPWEERTDRSKFVESDADEELLFNIPFTGNVKLKGIIIMGEDDDSHPSEMRLYKNIPQMSFDDTEREPDQTFSLNRDLTGELEYATKISRFSNVYHLSIHISKNFGADTTKVFYIGLRGEWTELRRHEVTICNYEASANPADHRVQQPGSPTRFRVPYRWPGYFRQRDGWVPGTRTEVPAGAAEGEECVSVAERGELPERSRKPQGARPSLQGALQCMCGNTMSVPLLTDAATVSGAERETAAVIFLHGLGDTGHSWADALSTIRLPHVKYICPHAPRIPVTLNMKMVMPSWFDLMGLSPDAPEDEAGIKKAAENIKALIEHEMKNGIPANRIVLGGFSQGGALSLYTALTCPHPLAGIVALSCWLPLHRNFPQAANGSAKDLAILQCHGELDPMVPVRFGALTAEKLRSVVTPAKVQFKTYPGVMHSSCPQEMAAVKEFLEKLLPPV
;
A
#
# COMPACT_ATOMS: atom_id res chain seq x y z
N MET A 1 -54.16 -49.56 -11.16
CA MET A 1 -52.79 -49.86 -11.62
C MET A 1 -51.99 -48.57 -11.44
N SER A 2 -51.46 -48.26 -10.25
CA SER A 2 -50.21 -48.74 -9.63
C SER A 2 -48.92 -48.25 -10.31
N HIS A 3 -48.20 -47.38 -9.59
CA HIS A 3 -46.74 -47.14 -9.53
C HIS A 3 -45.95 -46.76 -10.81
N GLY A 4 -44.91 -45.92 -10.75
CA GLY A 4 -44.15 -45.47 -9.60
C GLY A 4 -43.15 -44.33 -9.87
N HIS A 5 -42.59 -43.84 -8.77
CA HIS A 5 -41.47 -42.91 -8.69
C HIS A 5 -40.15 -43.58 -9.05
N SER A 6 -39.21 -42.84 -9.63
CA SER A 6 -37.78 -43.11 -9.49
C SER A 6 -37.00 -41.81 -9.33
N HIS A 7 -36.28 -41.70 -8.22
CA HIS A 7 -35.21 -40.75 -7.97
C HIS A 7 -33.91 -41.22 -8.63
N GLY A 8 -32.99 -40.29 -8.89
CA GLY A 8 -31.56 -40.59 -8.95
C GLY A 8 -30.78 -39.79 -9.99
N GLY A 9 -29.77 -39.04 -9.54
CA GLY A 9 -28.68 -38.57 -10.39
C GLY A 9 -28.29 -37.11 -10.17
N GLY A 10 -27.52 -36.84 -9.10
CA GLY A 10 -26.80 -35.58 -8.95
C GLY A 10 -25.79 -35.40 -10.09
N GLY A 11 -25.91 -34.29 -10.81
CA GLY A 11 -24.92 -33.84 -11.79
C GLY A 11 -24.18 -32.63 -11.24
N CYS A 12 -22.89 -32.80 -10.98
CA CYS A 12 -21.95 -31.74 -10.64
C CYS A 12 -22.12 -30.53 -11.57
N ARG A 13 -22.32 -29.35 -10.99
CA ARG A 13 -22.07 -28.08 -11.70
C ARG A 13 -20.56 -27.90 -11.80
N CYS A 14 -19.99 -28.38 -12.89
CA CYS A 14 -18.67 -27.93 -13.31
C CYS A 14 -18.76 -26.41 -13.50
N ALA A 15 -18.00 -25.67 -12.71
CA ALA A 15 -17.74 -24.26 -12.97
C ALA A 15 -17.11 -24.19 -14.35
N ALA A 16 -17.88 -23.74 -15.35
CA ALA A 16 -17.31 -23.33 -16.62
C ALA A 16 -16.39 -22.15 -16.31
N GLU A 17 -15.08 -22.39 -16.38
CA GLU A 17 -14.08 -21.35 -16.44
C GLU A 17 -14.51 -20.39 -17.56
N ARG A 18 -14.84 -19.15 -17.18
CA ARG A 18 -15.19 -18.12 -18.16
C ARG A 18 -13.94 -17.86 -18.99
N GLU A 19 -13.96 -18.25 -20.26
CA GLU A 19 -12.98 -17.79 -21.23
C GLU A 19 -13.01 -16.26 -21.29
N GLU A 20 -11.90 -15.63 -20.89
CA GLU A 20 -11.75 -14.18 -20.97
C GLU A 20 -11.68 -13.75 -22.45
N PRO A 21 -12.35 -12.64 -22.85
CA PRO A 21 -12.34 -12.13 -24.21
C PRO A 21 -10.91 -11.90 -24.74
N PRO A 22 -10.63 -12.12 -26.04
CA PRO A 22 -9.30 -11.99 -26.63
C PRO A 22 -8.62 -10.63 -26.38
N GLU A 23 -9.40 -9.56 -26.30
CA GLU A 23 -8.94 -8.19 -26.06
C GLU A 23 -8.46 -7.93 -24.62
N GLN A 24 -8.87 -8.75 -23.64
CA GLN A 24 -8.41 -8.66 -22.24
C GLN A 24 -7.12 -9.43 -21.97
N ARG A 25 -6.80 -10.44 -22.81
CA ARG A 25 -5.59 -11.25 -22.67
C ARG A 25 -4.32 -10.41 -22.86
N GLY A 26 -4.31 -9.45 -23.78
CA GLY A 26 -3.10 -8.66 -24.07
C GLY A 26 -2.54 -7.88 -22.89
N LEU A 27 -3.41 -7.28 -22.06
CA LEU A 27 -3.01 -6.56 -20.84
C LEU A 27 -2.53 -7.51 -19.72
N ALA A 28 -3.06 -8.73 -19.65
CA ALA A 28 -2.67 -9.72 -18.66
C ALA A 28 -1.23 -10.22 -18.88
N TYR A 29 -0.77 -10.26 -20.13
CA TYR A 29 0.58 -10.67 -20.54
C TYR A 29 1.60 -9.53 -20.61
N GLY A 30 1.30 -8.38 -19.99
CA GLY A 30 2.15 -7.19 -20.01
C GLY A 30 3.48 -7.29 -19.22
N LEU A 31 3.81 -8.43 -18.61
CA LEU A 31 5.06 -8.59 -17.87
C LEU A 31 6.31 -8.47 -18.75
N TYR A 32 6.20 -8.67 -20.07
CA TYR A 32 7.33 -8.49 -20.98
C TYR A 32 7.92 -7.07 -20.90
N LEU A 33 7.10 -6.04 -20.63
CA LEU A 33 7.54 -4.64 -20.42
C LEU A 33 8.36 -4.46 -19.13
N ARG A 34 8.38 -5.46 -18.26
CA ARG A 34 9.05 -5.43 -16.95
C ARG A 34 10.29 -6.34 -16.91
N ILE A 35 10.65 -6.93 -18.04
CA ILE A 35 11.89 -7.68 -18.21
C ILE A 35 13.01 -6.68 -18.52
N ASP A 36 14.15 -6.82 -17.85
CA ASP A 36 15.39 -6.13 -18.22
C ASP A 36 15.99 -6.86 -19.44
N LEU A 37 15.50 -6.50 -20.63
CA LEU A 37 15.89 -7.13 -21.90
C LEU A 37 17.37 -6.94 -22.23
N GLU A 38 18.03 -5.91 -21.70
CA GLU A 38 19.46 -5.69 -21.90
C GLU A 38 20.29 -6.74 -21.16
N ARG A 39 19.83 -7.16 -19.98
CA ARG A 39 20.48 -8.19 -19.16
C ARG A 39 19.93 -9.60 -19.36
N LEU A 40 18.84 -9.76 -20.11
CA LEU A 40 18.33 -11.09 -20.45
C LEU A 40 19.37 -11.87 -21.24
N GLN A 41 19.58 -13.12 -20.81
CA GLN A 41 20.46 -14.07 -21.48
C GLN A 41 19.65 -15.29 -21.92
N CYS A 42 19.94 -15.77 -23.11
CA CYS A 42 19.43 -17.03 -23.62
C CYS A 42 20.64 -17.90 -23.95
N LEU A 43 20.75 -19.07 -23.33
CA LEU A 43 21.84 -20.02 -23.57
C LEU A 43 21.37 -21.07 -24.59
N ASN A 44 22.34 -21.57 -25.37
CA ASN A 44 22.14 -22.47 -26.50
C ASN A 44 21.28 -21.88 -27.63
N GLU A 45 21.25 -20.56 -27.83
CA GLU A 45 20.62 -19.96 -29.01
C GLU A 45 21.56 -19.97 -30.23
N SER A 46 21.07 -20.43 -31.38
CA SER A 46 21.83 -20.47 -32.65
C SER A 46 22.24 -19.07 -33.15
N ARG A 47 21.44 -18.06 -32.83
CA ARG A 47 21.72 -16.66 -33.15
C ARG A 47 21.72 -15.83 -31.88
N GLU A 48 22.85 -15.19 -31.62
CA GLU A 48 23.03 -14.31 -30.45
C GLU A 48 21.93 -13.22 -30.39
N GLY A 49 21.28 -13.12 -29.24
CA GLY A 49 20.22 -12.15 -28.95
C GLY A 49 18.84 -12.51 -29.49
N SER A 50 18.68 -13.65 -30.18
CA SER A 50 17.39 -14.07 -30.76
C SER A 50 16.35 -14.43 -29.68
N GLY A 51 16.78 -15.00 -28.55
CA GLY A 51 15.96 -15.33 -27.39
C GLY A 51 15.34 -14.12 -26.69
N ARG A 52 15.84 -12.89 -26.93
CA ARG A 52 15.16 -11.67 -26.47
C ARG A 52 13.92 -11.35 -27.30
N GLY A 53 13.95 -11.72 -28.58
CA GLY A 53 12.92 -11.39 -29.56
C GLY A 53 11.59 -12.13 -29.39
N VAL A 54 11.57 -13.21 -28.60
CA VAL A 54 10.35 -13.99 -28.32
C VAL A 54 9.50 -13.40 -27.19
N PHE A 55 10.04 -12.46 -26.41
CA PHE A 55 9.29 -11.69 -25.41
C PHE A 55 8.74 -10.43 -26.06
N LYS A 56 7.48 -10.47 -26.49
CA LYS A 56 6.83 -9.40 -27.28
C LYS A 56 5.37 -9.20 -26.83
N PRO A 57 4.69 -8.14 -27.30
CA PRO A 57 3.28 -7.94 -27.00
C PRO A 57 2.44 -9.14 -27.44
N TRP A 58 1.33 -9.39 -26.74
CA TRP A 58 0.39 -10.47 -27.04
C TRP A 58 -0.20 -10.40 -28.46
N GLU A 59 -0.41 -9.18 -28.93
CA GLU A 59 -0.93 -8.86 -30.26
C GLU A 59 0.05 -9.30 -31.37
N GLU A 60 1.34 -9.34 -31.05
CA GLU A 60 2.41 -9.78 -31.96
C GLU A 60 2.76 -11.26 -31.79
N ARG A 61 2.06 -12.04 -30.96
CA ARG A 61 2.42 -13.45 -30.68
C ARG A 61 2.40 -14.35 -31.92
N THR A 62 1.55 -14.04 -32.90
CA THR A 62 1.46 -14.77 -34.18
C THR A 62 2.49 -14.31 -35.22
N ASP A 63 3.26 -13.24 -34.94
CA ASP A 63 4.35 -12.81 -35.80
C ASP A 63 5.51 -13.82 -35.72
N ARG A 64 5.72 -14.56 -36.80
CA ARG A 64 6.79 -15.58 -36.90
C ARG A 64 8.14 -15.02 -37.37
N SER A 65 8.26 -13.70 -37.59
CA SER A 65 9.51 -13.07 -38.02
C SER A 65 10.60 -13.10 -36.94
N LYS A 66 10.20 -13.11 -35.66
CA LYS A 66 11.08 -13.18 -34.49
C LYS A 66 10.92 -14.53 -33.81
N PHE A 67 12.01 -15.29 -33.78
CA PHE A 67 12.07 -16.59 -33.14
C PHE A 67 13.48 -16.84 -32.58
N VAL A 68 13.57 -17.81 -31.69
CA VAL A 68 14.82 -18.41 -31.22
C VAL A 68 14.81 -19.89 -31.59
N GLU A 69 15.96 -20.38 -32.01
CA GLU A 69 16.19 -21.78 -32.34
C GLU A 69 17.45 -22.22 -31.62
N SER A 70 17.43 -23.41 -31.02
CA SER A 70 18.60 -23.95 -30.34
C SER A 70 19.74 -24.30 -31.29
N ASP A 71 20.98 -24.23 -30.82
CA ASP A 71 22.18 -24.42 -31.65
C ASP A 71 22.67 -25.88 -31.67
N ALA A 72 22.92 -26.45 -30.49
CA ALA A 72 23.63 -27.74 -30.38
C ALA A 72 22.69 -28.94 -30.17
N ASP A 73 21.63 -28.76 -29.38
CA ASP A 73 20.69 -29.80 -28.96
C ASP A 73 19.29 -29.18 -28.77
N GLU A 74 18.31 -29.96 -28.30
CA GLU A 74 16.95 -29.48 -28.08
C GLU A 74 16.77 -28.53 -26.90
N GLU A 75 17.80 -28.27 -26.09
CA GLU A 75 17.65 -27.52 -24.85
C GLU A 75 17.77 -25.99 -25.07
N LEU A 76 16.98 -25.22 -24.33
CA LEU A 76 17.13 -23.75 -24.27
C LEU A 76 17.01 -23.30 -22.83
N LEU A 77 17.87 -22.36 -22.41
CA LEU A 77 17.83 -21.82 -21.06
C LEU A 77 17.77 -20.29 -21.09
N PHE A 78 16.64 -19.74 -20.65
CA PHE A 78 16.43 -18.30 -20.53
C PHE A 78 16.67 -17.85 -19.10
N ASN A 79 17.53 -16.86 -18.91
CA ASN A 79 17.74 -16.16 -17.65
C ASN A 79 17.10 -14.76 -17.76
N ILE A 80 15.99 -14.57 -17.06
CA ILE A 80 15.07 -13.46 -17.21
C ILE A 80 15.11 -12.58 -15.96
N PRO A 81 15.93 -11.52 -15.93
CA PRO A 81 15.90 -10.53 -14.87
C PRO A 81 14.66 -9.64 -15.02
N PHE A 82 13.94 -9.43 -13.93
CA PHE A 82 12.88 -8.44 -13.88
C PHE A 82 13.39 -7.13 -13.27
N THR A 83 12.77 -6.01 -13.66
CA THR A 83 13.03 -4.69 -13.05
C THR A 83 12.42 -4.55 -11.65
N GLY A 84 11.75 -5.58 -11.16
CA GLY A 84 10.98 -5.60 -9.93
C GLY A 84 10.65 -7.03 -9.48
N ASN A 85 9.88 -7.15 -8.41
CA ASN A 85 9.34 -8.42 -7.95
C ASN A 85 8.07 -8.74 -8.72
N VAL A 86 8.02 -9.95 -9.25
CA VAL A 86 6.89 -10.48 -10.01
C VAL A 86 6.18 -11.57 -9.22
N LYS A 87 4.86 -11.46 -9.12
CA LYS A 87 3.98 -12.56 -8.80
C LYS A 87 3.52 -13.21 -10.10
N LEU A 88 4.22 -14.25 -10.52
CA LEU A 88 3.92 -14.97 -11.76
C LEU A 88 2.68 -15.85 -11.54
N LYS A 89 1.70 -15.74 -12.45
CA LYS A 89 0.43 -16.48 -12.42
C LYS A 89 0.31 -17.50 -13.55
N GLY A 90 0.94 -17.25 -14.70
CA GLY A 90 0.89 -18.16 -15.84
C GLY A 90 1.94 -17.85 -16.89
N ILE A 91 2.19 -18.83 -17.74
CA ILE A 91 3.13 -18.76 -18.86
C ILE A 91 2.46 -19.33 -20.11
N ILE A 92 2.70 -18.71 -21.26
CA ILE A 92 2.37 -19.23 -22.59
C ILE A 92 3.66 -19.43 -23.35
N ILE A 93 3.77 -20.54 -24.08
CA ILE A 93 4.87 -20.85 -24.98
C ILE A 93 4.29 -21.27 -26.31
N MET A 94 4.83 -20.69 -27.39
CA MET A 94 4.49 -21.08 -28.77
C MET A 94 5.74 -21.52 -29.51
N GLY A 95 5.74 -22.76 -29.99
CA GLY A 95 6.77 -23.31 -30.86
C GLY A 95 6.31 -23.46 -32.31
N GLU A 96 7.08 -24.20 -33.10
CA GLU A 96 6.74 -24.54 -34.50
C GLU A 96 5.65 -25.61 -34.59
N ASP A 97 5.02 -25.76 -35.76
CA ASP A 97 4.05 -26.82 -36.07
C ASP A 97 4.72 -28.15 -36.46
N ASP A 98 5.81 -28.50 -35.77
CA ASP A 98 6.55 -29.74 -36.00
C ASP A 98 7.12 -30.29 -34.68
N ASP A 99 8.05 -31.25 -34.79
CA ASP A 99 8.64 -31.92 -33.65
C ASP A 99 9.62 -31.02 -32.85
N SER A 100 9.98 -29.84 -33.37
CA SER A 100 10.81 -28.83 -32.69
C SER A 100 10.04 -28.00 -31.66
N HIS A 101 8.71 -28.19 -31.54
CA HIS A 101 7.92 -27.54 -30.51
C HIS A 101 8.34 -28.01 -29.11
N PRO A 102 8.51 -27.11 -28.12
CA PRO A 102 8.78 -27.48 -26.73
C PRO A 102 7.75 -28.47 -26.16
N SER A 103 8.20 -29.51 -25.48
CA SER A 103 7.35 -30.53 -24.84
C SER A 103 7.52 -30.57 -23.31
N GLU A 104 8.63 -30.07 -22.77
CA GLU A 104 8.88 -30.01 -21.33
C GLU A 104 9.57 -28.69 -20.94
N MET A 105 8.94 -27.94 -20.03
CA MET A 105 9.49 -26.71 -19.44
C MET A 105 9.66 -26.86 -17.93
N ARG A 106 10.80 -26.40 -17.41
CA ARG A 106 11.12 -26.32 -15.99
C ARG A 106 11.36 -24.86 -15.61
N LEU A 107 10.81 -24.45 -14.47
CA LEU A 107 10.94 -23.10 -13.94
C LEU A 107 11.78 -23.10 -12.67
N TYR A 108 12.66 -22.12 -12.57
CA TYR A 108 13.47 -21.85 -11.38
C TYR A 108 13.34 -20.39 -10.99
N LYS A 109 13.10 -20.15 -9.71
CA LYS A 109 12.88 -18.83 -9.14
C LYS A 109 14.15 -18.31 -8.48
N ASN A 110 14.49 -17.07 -8.81
CA ASN A 110 15.49 -16.25 -8.11
C ASN A 110 16.91 -16.85 -8.12
N ILE A 111 17.27 -17.54 -9.20
CA ILE A 111 18.63 -18.02 -9.47
C ILE A 111 19.19 -17.21 -10.65
N PRO A 112 19.94 -16.12 -10.38
CA PRO A 112 20.57 -15.33 -11.43
C PRO A 112 21.66 -16.14 -12.14
N GLN A 113 21.85 -15.90 -13.45
CA GLN A 113 22.96 -16.48 -14.22
C GLN A 113 22.99 -18.02 -14.17
N MET A 114 21.82 -18.66 -14.25
CA MET A 114 21.73 -20.12 -14.22
C MET A 114 22.39 -20.73 -15.46
N SER A 115 23.17 -21.79 -15.27
CA SER A 115 23.80 -22.59 -16.33
C SER A 115 23.09 -23.93 -16.52
N PHE A 116 23.46 -24.70 -17.56
CA PHE A 116 22.91 -26.05 -17.77
C PHE A 116 23.28 -27.01 -16.63
N ASP A 117 24.44 -26.86 -16.01
CA ASP A 117 24.85 -27.67 -14.84
C ASP A 117 23.91 -27.46 -13.64
N ASP A 118 23.35 -26.25 -13.50
CA ASP A 118 22.40 -25.94 -12.42
C ASP A 118 21.02 -26.58 -12.64
N THR A 119 20.71 -27.07 -13.86
CA THR A 119 19.40 -27.65 -14.21
C THR A 119 19.17 -29.04 -13.63
N GLU A 120 20.21 -29.66 -13.05
CA GLU A 120 20.10 -30.91 -12.29
C GLU A 120 19.36 -30.73 -10.95
N ARG A 121 19.21 -29.48 -10.49
CA ARG A 121 18.51 -29.14 -9.25
C ARG A 121 17.02 -29.36 -9.39
N GLU A 122 16.34 -29.58 -8.26
CA GLU A 122 14.87 -29.68 -8.27
C GLU A 122 14.24 -28.36 -8.75
N PRO A 123 13.43 -28.38 -9.82
CA PRO A 123 12.77 -27.18 -10.31
C PRO A 123 11.62 -26.75 -9.38
N ASP A 124 11.38 -25.45 -9.30
CA ASP A 124 10.25 -24.90 -8.53
C ASP A 124 8.91 -25.39 -9.10
N GLN A 125 8.83 -25.56 -10.42
CA GLN A 125 7.69 -26.18 -11.11
C GLN A 125 8.08 -26.70 -12.50
N THR A 126 7.58 -27.88 -12.86
CA THR A 126 7.73 -28.49 -14.19
C THR A 126 6.38 -28.56 -14.88
N PHE A 127 6.38 -28.39 -16.20
CA PHE A 127 5.23 -28.47 -17.07
C PHE A 127 5.51 -29.41 -18.24
N SER A 128 4.55 -30.29 -18.52
CA SER A 128 4.45 -30.98 -19.80
C SER A 128 3.64 -30.11 -20.75
N LEU A 129 4.27 -29.70 -21.85
CA LEU A 129 3.72 -28.79 -22.83
C LEU A 129 3.04 -29.56 -23.96
N ASN A 130 1.97 -28.98 -24.48
CA ASN A 130 1.30 -29.41 -25.70
C ASN A 130 1.62 -28.41 -26.83
N ARG A 131 1.53 -28.88 -28.08
CA ARG A 131 1.69 -28.01 -29.26
C ARG A 131 0.62 -26.93 -29.26
N ASP A 132 1.04 -25.69 -29.42
CA ASP A 132 0.17 -24.53 -29.45
C ASP A 132 0.66 -23.48 -30.46
N LEU A 133 -0.09 -23.35 -31.55
CA LEU A 133 0.19 -22.43 -32.65
C LEU A 133 -0.53 -21.10 -32.51
N THR A 134 -1.55 -21.04 -31.65
CA THR A 134 -2.43 -19.88 -31.48
C THR A 134 -2.12 -19.11 -30.19
N GLY A 135 -1.34 -19.71 -29.29
CA GLY A 135 -0.97 -19.15 -27.99
C GLY A 135 -2.15 -19.15 -27.04
N GLU A 136 -3.03 -20.15 -27.11
CA GLU A 136 -4.22 -20.27 -26.26
C GLU A 136 -4.00 -21.10 -25.00
N LEU A 137 -2.98 -21.96 -24.99
CA LEU A 137 -2.66 -22.84 -23.88
C LEU A 137 -1.82 -22.12 -22.84
N GLU A 138 -2.46 -21.80 -21.73
CA GLU A 138 -1.81 -21.20 -20.57
C GLU A 138 -1.42 -22.27 -19.53
N TYR A 139 -0.17 -22.20 -19.11
CA TYR A 139 0.37 -23.01 -18.04
C TYR A 139 0.38 -22.22 -16.72
N ALA A 140 -0.60 -22.51 -15.86
CA ALA A 140 -0.77 -21.83 -14.58
C ALA A 140 0.36 -22.17 -13.59
N THR A 141 1.00 -21.15 -13.03
CA THR A 141 2.04 -21.32 -12.02
C THR A 141 1.41 -21.37 -10.62
N LYS A 142 2.06 -22.09 -9.69
CA LYS A 142 1.66 -22.09 -8.29
C LYS A 142 2.02 -20.74 -7.67
N ILE A 143 1.03 -19.86 -7.54
CA ILE A 143 1.20 -18.49 -7.01
C ILE A 143 1.97 -18.46 -5.68
N SER A 144 1.75 -19.46 -4.80
CA SER A 144 2.48 -19.58 -3.52
C SER A 144 3.99 -19.76 -3.68
N ARG A 145 4.43 -20.40 -4.77
CA ARG A 145 5.86 -20.56 -5.12
C ARG A 145 6.40 -19.33 -5.83
N PHE A 146 5.63 -18.76 -6.75
CA PHE A 146 6.06 -17.67 -7.63
C PHE A 146 5.55 -16.26 -7.26
N SER A 147 5.44 -15.93 -5.97
CA SER A 147 4.91 -14.63 -5.50
C SER A 147 5.90 -13.47 -5.39
N ASN A 148 7.21 -13.76 -5.45
CA ASN A 148 8.30 -12.81 -5.22
C ASN A 148 9.49 -13.14 -6.14
N VAL A 149 9.25 -13.10 -7.45
CA VAL A 149 10.22 -13.50 -8.48
C VAL A 149 10.90 -12.24 -9.01
N TYR A 150 12.18 -12.03 -8.72
CA TYR A 150 12.97 -10.94 -9.30
C TYR A 150 13.89 -11.42 -10.43
N HIS A 151 14.10 -12.74 -10.51
CA HIS A 151 14.78 -13.40 -11.60
C HIS A 151 14.07 -14.71 -11.88
N LEU A 152 13.73 -14.99 -13.14
CA LEU A 152 13.11 -16.24 -13.56
C LEU A 152 14.04 -16.95 -14.52
N SER A 153 14.32 -18.22 -14.27
CA SER A 153 15.02 -19.07 -15.24
C SER A 153 14.03 -20.07 -15.82
N ILE A 154 13.91 -20.07 -17.15
CA ILE A 154 13.06 -20.99 -17.90
C ILE A 154 13.97 -21.94 -18.66
N HIS A 155 13.91 -23.22 -18.31
CA HIS A 155 14.63 -24.28 -19.00
C HIS A 155 13.65 -25.08 -19.83
N ILE A 156 13.81 -25.02 -21.15
CA ILE A 156 13.15 -25.94 -22.07
C ILE A 156 14.10 -27.12 -22.21
N SER A 157 13.67 -28.26 -21.71
CA SER A 157 14.54 -29.45 -21.58
C SER A 157 14.29 -30.51 -22.65
N LYS A 158 13.12 -30.46 -23.31
CA LYS A 158 12.73 -31.40 -24.36
C LYS A 158 11.78 -30.74 -25.35
N ASN A 159 11.78 -31.27 -26.57
CA ASN A 159 10.79 -31.03 -27.61
C ASN A 159 10.04 -32.34 -27.96
N PHE A 160 9.29 -32.37 -29.05
CA PHE A 160 8.53 -33.55 -29.47
C PHE A 160 9.34 -34.57 -30.28
N GLY A 161 10.67 -34.43 -30.35
CA GLY A 161 11.58 -35.41 -30.96
C GLY A 161 12.43 -34.88 -32.11
N ALA A 162 12.57 -33.55 -32.27
CA ALA A 162 13.51 -32.96 -33.21
C ALA A 162 14.88 -32.72 -32.58
N ASP A 163 15.91 -32.53 -33.41
CA ASP A 163 17.28 -32.25 -32.94
C ASP A 163 17.43 -30.85 -32.32
N THR A 164 16.56 -29.91 -32.71
CA THR A 164 16.57 -28.53 -32.21
C THR A 164 15.17 -28.10 -31.77
N THR A 165 15.11 -27.09 -30.92
CA THR A 165 13.87 -26.50 -30.41
C THR A 165 13.68 -25.10 -30.96
N LYS A 166 12.47 -24.81 -31.46
CA LYS A 166 12.11 -23.49 -32.00
C LYS A 166 10.99 -22.86 -31.21
N VAL A 167 11.18 -21.62 -30.78
CA VAL A 167 10.21 -20.83 -30.00
C VAL A 167 9.97 -19.49 -30.68
N PHE A 168 8.69 -19.14 -30.85
CA PHE A 168 8.26 -17.88 -31.46
C PHE A 168 7.74 -16.87 -30.44
N TYR A 169 7.22 -17.34 -29.31
CA TYR A 169 6.61 -16.49 -28.30
C TYR A 169 6.71 -17.10 -26.91
N ILE A 170 7.07 -16.26 -25.94
CA ILE A 170 6.94 -16.55 -24.51
C ILE A 170 6.13 -15.42 -23.87
N GLY A 171 4.92 -15.73 -23.43
CA GLY A 171 4.04 -14.82 -22.71
C GLY A 171 4.12 -15.05 -21.21
N LEU A 172 4.36 -14.00 -20.43
CA LEU A 172 4.35 -14.08 -18.96
C LEU A 172 3.15 -13.32 -18.41
N ARG A 173 2.31 -13.99 -17.63
CA ARG A 173 1.15 -13.40 -16.95
C ARG A 173 1.39 -13.29 -15.46
N GLY A 174 1.11 -12.13 -14.89
CA GLY A 174 1.26 -11.93 -13.45
C GLY A 174 1.16 -10.47 -13.01
N GLU A 175 1.52 -10.23 -11.76
CA GLU A 175 1.58 -8.88 -11.17
C GLU A 175 3.05 -8.49 -10.99
N TRP A 176 3.40 -7.26 -11.32
CA TRP A 176 4.73 -6.70 -11.06
C TRP A 176 4.67 -5.67 -9.95
N THR A 177 5.71 -5.62 -9.14
CA THR A 177 5.92 -4.68 -8.02
C THR A 177 7.37 -4.22 -8.06
N GLU A 178 7.67 -2.97 -7.75
CA GLU A 178 9.03 -2.43 -7.87
C GLU A 178 10.01 -3.04 -6.84
N LEU A 179 11.26 -3.32 -7.25
CA LEU A 179 12.28 -3.85 -6.34
C LEU A 179 12.83 -2.75 -5.44
N ARG A 180 12.43 -2.72 -4.16
CA ARG A 180 13.15 -1.93 -3.15
C ARG A 180 14.47 -2.61 -2.83
N ARG A 181 15.59 -2.13 -3.38
CA ARG A 181 16.91 -2.48 -2.84
C ARG A 181 17.04 -1.85 -1.45
N HIS A 182 16.69 -2.62 -0.41
CA HIS A 182 17.28 -2.38 0.91
C HIS A 182 18.76 -2.74 0.77
N GLU A 183 19.66 -1.77 0.94
CA GLU A 183 21.02 -2.10 1.35
C GLU A 183 20.89 -2.92 2.63
N VAL A 184 21.22 -4.21 2.55
CA VAL A 184 21.22 -5.12 3.69
C VAL A 184 22.31 -4.62 4.63
N THR A 185 21.94 -3.77 5.58
CA THR A 185 22.70 -3.62 6.82
C THR A 185 22.63 -4.99 7.47
N ILE A 186 23.76 -5.71 7.49
CA ILE A 186 23.88 -6.95 8.27
C ILE A 186 23.71 -6.55 9.73
N CYS A 187 22.48 -6.56 10.22
CA CYS A 187 22.21 -6.53 11.65
C CYS A 187 22.55 -7.93 12.16
N ASN A 188 23.78 -8.11 12.62
CA ASN A 188 24.11 -9.21 13.51
C ASN A 188 23.20 -9.08 14.74
N TYR A 189 22.17 -9.91 14.80
CA TYR A 189 21.46 -10.17 16.05
C TYR A 189 22.40 -10.99 16.94
N GLU A 190 23.06 -10.34 17.90
CA GLU A 190 23.66 -11.03 19.04
C GLU A 190 22.53 -11.53 19.95
N ALA A 191 21.89 -12.63 19.57
CA ALA A 191 20.91 -13.32 20.39
C ALA A 191 21.63 -14.29 21.34
N SER A 192 22.27 -13.77 22.39
CA SER A 192 22.41 -14.44 23.69
C SER A 192 22.71 -13.38 24.75
N ALA A 193 21.88 -13.25 25.77
CA ALA A 193 22.23 -12.43 26.93
C ALA A 193 23.48 -13.01 27.60
N ASN A 194 24.56 -12.24 27.70
CA ASN A 194 25.75 -12.63 28.43
C ASN A 194 25.46 -12.54 29.94
N PRO A 195 25.47 -13.65 30.71
CA PRO A 195 25.17 -13.62 32.14
C PRO A 195 26.19 -12.82 32.97
N ALA A 196 27.32 -12.40 32.38
CA ALA A 196 28.33 -11.58 33.02
C ALA A 196 27.93 -10.09 33.18
N ASP A 197 26.95 -9.59 32.41
CA ASP A 197 26.54 -8.18 32.41
C ASP A 197 25.55 -7.82 33.52
N HIS A 198 25.12 -8.81 34.31
CA HIS A 198 24.26 -8.63 35.47
C HIS A 198 24.95 -9.10 36.76
N ARG A 199 25.96 -8.35 37.21
CA ARG A 199 26.47 -8.51 38.59
C ARG A 199 25.46 -7.91 39.57
N VAL A 200 24.67 -8.77 40.20
CA VAL A 200 23.82 -8.43 41.34
C VAL A 200 24.71 -8.12 42.55
N GLN A 201 24.75 -6.86 43.00
CA GLN A 201 25.35 -6.51 44.28
C GLN A 201 24.42 -6.95 45.42
N GLN A 202 24.96 -7.73 46.36
CA GLN A 202 24.28 -8.08 47.61
C GLN A 202 24.16 -6.86 48.53
N PRO A 203 23.11 -6.77 49.39
CA PRO A 203 22.87 -5.60 50.22
C PRO A 203 23.76 -5.60 51.47
N GLY A 204 24.57 -4.55 51.64
CA GLY A 204 25.40 -4.34 52.81
C GLY A 204 25.62 -2.87 53.15
N SER A 205 24.82 -2.36 54.10
CA SER A 205 25.03 -1.17 54.95
C SER A 205 24.96 0.25 54.32
N PRO A 206 24.52 1.28 55.09
CA PRO A 206 23.83 2.44 54.52
C PRO A 206 24.74 3.65 54.34
N THR A 207 24.91 4.11 53.10
CA THR A 207 25.50 5.42 52.79
C THR A 207 24.39 6.43 52.48
N ARG A 208 24.23 7.40 53.38
CA ARG A 208 23.39 8.60 53.21
C ARG A 208 23.78 9.33 51.92
N PHE A 209 22.86 9.40 50.96
CA PHE A 209 22.92 10.39 49.89
C PHE A 209 21.78 11.41 50.07
N ARG A 210 22.16 12.68 50.27
CA ARG A 210 21.27 13.84 50.31
C ARG A 210 20.85 14.19 48.89
N VAL A 211 19.54 14.36 48.67
CA VAL A 211 18.99 14.97 47.46
C VAL A 211 18.85 16.49 47.69
N PRO A 212 19.42 17.36 46.85
CA PRO A 212 19.05 18.78 46.84
C PRO A 212 17.79 18.97 45.97
N TYR A 213 17.09 20.09 46.20
CA TYR A 213 15.88 20.57 45.50
C TYR A 213 14.54 20.26 46.18
N ARG A 214 14.11 21.25 46.98
CA ARG A 214 12.76 21.46 47.52
C ARG A 214 11.87 22.10 46.46
N TRP A 215 10.66 21.59 46.29
CA TRP A 215 9.53 22.34 45.72
C TRP A 215 8.61 22.80 46.87
N PRO A 216 8.07 24.04 46.85
CA PRO A 216 7.20 24.54 47.90
C PRO A 216 5.75 24.08 47.66
N GLY A 217 5.26 23.17 48.50
CA GLY A 217 3.84 22.82 48.59
C GLY A 217 3.17 23.58 49.74
N TYR A 218 2.01 24.15 49.48
CA TYR A 218 1.13 24.78 50.46
C TYR A 218 0.12 23.73 50.99
N PHE A 219 -0.23 23.74 52.28
CA PHE A 219 -1.31 22.90 52.86
C PHE A 219 -2.47 23.75 53.40
N ARG A 220 -3.70 23.33 53.11
CA ARG A 220 -4.93 24.01 53.54
C ARG A 220 -5.42 23.40 54.85
N GLN A 221 -5.53 24.20 55.90
CA GLN A 221 -6.35 23.89 57.09
C GLN A 221 -7.38 25.01 57.31
N ARG A 222 -8.34 24.74 58.21
CA ARG A 222 -9.66 25.39 58.29
C ARG A 222 -9.67 26.92 58.39
N ASP A 223 -8.57 27.59 58.72
CA ASP A 223 -8.49 29.06 58.81
C ASP A 223 -7.25 29.72 58.13
N GLY A 224 -6.66 29.12 57.09
CA GLY A 224 -5.67 29.80 56.22
C GLY A 224 -4.36 29.04 55.95
N TRP A 225 -3.51 29.60 55.07
CA TRP A 225 -2.26 28.99 54.58
C TRP A 225 -1.02 29.49 55.36
N VAL A 226 -0.17 28.59 55.87
CA VAL A 226 1.08 28.95 56.57
C VAL A 226 2.25 28.08 56.07
N PRO A 227 3.47 28.62 55.87
CA PRO A 227 4.64 27.83 55.46
C PRO A 227 5.34 27.18 56.67
N GLY A 228 5.64 25.88 56.62
CA GLY A 228 6.38 25.19 57.69
C GLY A 228 7.14 23.95 57.21
N THR A 229 8.38 23.78 57.70
CA THR A 229 9.29 22.67 57.37
C THR A 229 9.26 21.59 58.46
N ARG A 230 8.98 20.33 58.11
CA ARG A 230 8.84 19.23 59.07
C ARG A 230 10.21 18.67 59.50
N THR A 231 10.53 18.79 60.78
CA THR A 231 11.46 17.92 61.50
C THR A 231 10.67 17.09 62.52
N GLU A 232 10.89 15.77 62.46
CA GLU A 232 10.61 14.75 63.49
C GLU A 232 9.15 14.31 63.71
N VAL A 233 8.94 13.00 63.58
CA VAL A 233 7.80 12.24 64.10
C VAL A 233 8.40 11.01 64.80
N PRO A 234 8.11 10.75 66.09
CA PRO A 234 8.35 9.44 66.68
C PRO A 234 7.13 8.53 66.47
N ALA A 235 7.42 7.24 66.38
CA ALA A 235 6.48 6.16 66.06
C ALA A 235 5.55 5.78 67.22
N GLY A 236 4.34 5.34 66.85
CA GLY A 236 3.52 4.43 67.67
C GLY A 236 2.11 4.96 67.96
N ALA A 237 1.09 4.42 67.28
CA ALA A 237 -0.14 3.85 67.87
C ALA A 237 -1.27 3.67 66.84
N ALA A 238 -1.86 2.48 66.89
CA ALA A 238 -3.26 2.11 66.74
C ALA A 238 -4.05 2.38 65.42
N GLU A 239 -4.43 1.25 64.82
CA GLU A 239 -5.77 0.85 64.33
C GLU A 239 -6.85 1.89 64.00
N GLY A 240 -7.52 1.64 62.88
CA GLY A 240 -8.97 1.83 62.75
C GLY A 240 -9.42 3.07 61.97
N GLU A 241 -10.15 2.81 60.89
CA GLU A 241 -11.39 3.48 60.43
C GLU A 241 -11.45 3.69 58.91
N GLU A 242 -12.33 2.93 58.27
CA GLU A 242 -12.92 3.25 56.97
C GLU A 242 -13.91 4.40 57.11
N CYS A 243 -13.93 5.34 56.15
CA CYS A 243 -15.16 6.09 55.81
C CYS A 243 -15.15 6.68 54.38
N VAL A 244 -15.91 6.00 53.52
CA VAL A 244 -17.01 6.46 52.63
C VAL A 244 -17.08 7.93 52.14
N SER A 245 -17.32 8.08 50.82
CA SER A 245 -18.06 9.20 50.21
C SER A 245 -19.10 8.61 49.23
N VAL A 246 -20.39 8.52 49.57
CA VAL A 246 -21.48 9.52 49.42
C VAL A 246 -21.61 10.08 48.00
N ALA A 247 -22.63 9.60 47.27
CA ALA A 247 -23.30 10.34 46.21
C ALA A 247 -24.81 10.16 46.36
N GLU A 248 -25.51 11.30 46.30
CA GLU A 248 -26.92 11.50 46.61
C GLU A 248 -27.88 10.95 45.55
N ARG A 249 -29.13 10.86 46.01
CA ARG A 249 -30.29 10.18 45.46
C ARG A 249 -30.92 10.90 44.26
N GLY A 250 -31.57 10.11 43.40
CA GLY A 250 -32.70 10.51 42.57
C GLY A 250 -33.62 9.29 42.36
N GLU A 251 -34.82 9.35 42.90
CA GLU A 251 -35.82 8.28 43.02
C GLU A 251 -36.58 7.97 41.70
N LEU A 252 -37.08 6.74 41.54
CA LEU A 252 -38.49 6.34 41.30
C LEU A 252 -38.60 4.81 40.96
N PRO A 253 -39.78 4.15 41.09
CA PRO A 253 -39.95 3.02 42.03
C PRO A 253 -40.25 1.63 41.41
N GLU A 254 -40.18 0.62 42.30
CA GLU A 254 -41.01 -0.61 42.46
C GLU A 254 -41.67 -1.27 41.22
N ARG A 255 -41.76 -2.60 41.03
CA ARG A 255 -41.65 -3.82 41.85
C ARG A 255 -41.86 -5.01 40.89
N SER A 256 -41.14 -6.11 41.04
CA SER A 256 -41.71 -7.47 41.18
C SER A 256 -40.64 -8.58 41.32
N ARG A 257 -40.52 -9.06 42.56
CA ARG A 257 -40.30 -10.43 43.07
C ARG A 257 -39.58 -11.50 42.18
N LYS A 258 -38.32 -11.80 42.60
CA LYS A 258 -37.63 -13.10 42.93
C LYS A 258 -38.37 -14.45 42.73
N PRO A 259 -37.69 -15.66 42.70
CA PRO A 259 -36.34 -15.98 43.21
C PRO A 259 -35.42 -16.99 42.44
N GLN A 260 -34.10 -16.82 42.64
CA GLN A 260 -33.03 -17.74 43.11
C GLN A 260 -32.64 -19.06 42.40
N GLY A 261 -31.31 -19.14 42.15
CA GLY A 261 -30.43 -20.33 42.07
C GLY A 261 -29.37 -20.10 40.97
N ALA A 262 -28.05 -20.02 41.15
CA ALA A 262 -27.12 -20.48 42.19
C ALA A 262 -25.84 -19.57 42.23
N ARG A 263 -24.96 -19.84 43.21
CA ARG A 263 -23.77 -19.06 43.60
C ARG A 263 -22.59 -19.06 42.59
N PRO A 264 -21.65 -18.09 42.71
CA PRO A 264 -20.62 -17.79 41.69
C PRO A 264 -19.25 -18.41 41.99
N SER A 265 -18.43 -18.57 40.94
CA SER A 265 -16.97 -18.72 41.05
C SER A 265 -16.28 -17.41 40.70
N LEU A 266 -15.51 -16.87 41.64
CA LEU A 266 -14.62 -15.72 41.48
C LEU A 266 -13.46 -16.04 40.54
N GLN A 267 -13.21 -15.18 39.56
CA GLN A 267 -11.86 -14.75 39.19
C GLN A 267 -11.98 -13.40 38.45
N GLY A 268 -11.69 -12.33 39.20
CA GLY A 268 -11.58 -10.98 38.65
C GLY A 268 -10.23 -10.82 37.96
N ALA A 269 -10.26 -10.31 36.73
CA ALA A 269 -9.15 -9.61 36.13
C ALA A 269 -9.60 -8.16 35.91
N LEU A 270 -8.86 -7.23 36.53
CA LEU A 270 -8.99 -5.79 36.33
C LEU A 270 -8.92 -5.46 34.84
N GLN A 271 -10.04 -5.05 34.25
CA GLN A 271 -10.05 -4.45 32.93
C GLN A 271 -9.94 -2.93 33.13
N CYS A 272 -8.73 -2.43 32.88
CA CYS A 272 -8.45 -1.00 32.79
C CYS A 272 -9.33 -0.42 31.67
N MET A 273 -10.19 0.53 32.01
CA MET A 273 -11.00 1.27 31.04
C MET A 273 -10.11 2.27 30.30
N CYS A 274 -9.67 1.90 29.10
CA CYS A 274 -9.05 2.80 28.14
C CYS A 274 -9.86 2.76 26.84
N GLY A 275 -10.61 3.84 26.56
CA GLY A 275 -11.01 4.31 25.24
C GLY A 275 -11.72 3.35 24.28
N ASN A 276 -13.02 3.59 24.05
CA ASN A 276 -13.68 3.20 22.80
C ASN A 276 -12.95 3.88 21.62
N THR A 277 -12.03 3.16 20.97
CA THR A 277 -11.49 3.57 19.67
C THR A 277 -12.57 3.30 18.63
N MET A 278 -13.28 4.35 18.20
CA MET A 278 -14.06 4.29 16.96
C MET A 278 -13.07 3.94 15.85
N SER A 279 -13.13 2.71 15.33
CA SER A 279 -12.25 2.27 14.25
C SER A 279 -12.57 3.10 13.00
N VAL A 280 -11.64 3.97 12.59
CA VAL A 280 -11.71 4.62 11.28
C VAL A 280 -11.28 3.57 10.24
N PRO A 281 -12.17 3.10 9.34
CA PRO A 281 -11.86 1.95 8.47
C PRO A 281 -10.59 2.14 7.65
N LEU A 282 -10.34 3.35 7.16
CA LEU A 282 -9.16 3.69 6.35
C LEU A 282 -7.84 3.70 7.13
N LEU A 283 -7.87 3.72 8.46
CA LEU A 283 -6.65 3.69 9.29
C LEU A 283 -6.19 2.28 9.63
N THR A 284 -7.12 1.32 9.69
CA THR A 284 -6.83 -0.05 10.16
C THR A 284 -5.75 -0.72 9.33
N ASP A 285 -5.77 -0.48 8.02
CA ASP A 285 -4.83 -1.05 7.06
C ASP A 285 -3.95 0.03 6.39
N ALA A 286 -3.88 1.25 6.93
CA ALA A 286 -3.06 2.30 6.32
C ALA A 286 -1.57 2.00 6.44
N ALA A 287 -0.83 2.19 5.36
CA ALA A 287 0.62 2.25 5.43
C ALA A 287 1.02 3.56 6.14
N THR A 288 1.76 3.47 7.24
CA THR A 288 2.17 4.64 8.02
C THR A 288 3.69 4.72 8.09
N VAL A 289 4.22 5.94 7.92
CA VAL A 289 5.63 6.26 8.19
C VAL A 289 5.65 7.17 9.41
N SER A 290 6.10 6.62 10.53
CA SER A 290 6.23 7.38 11.76
C SER A 290 7.43 8.33 11.73
N GLY A 291 7.28 9.44 12.44
CA GLY A 291 8.37 10.35 12.74
C GLY A 291 9.46 9.68 13.57
N ALA A 292 10.68 10.21 13.50
CA ALA A 292 11.76 9.82 14.42
C ALA A 292 11.60 10.48 15.80
N GLU A 293 10.85 11.58 15.87
CA GLU A 293 10.54 12.35 17.07
C GLU A 293 9.03 12.28 17.37
N ARG A 294 8.61 12.95 18.44
CA ARG A 294 7.18 13.11 18.74
C ARG A 294 6.47 13.77 17.56
N GLU A 295 5.45 13.11 17.05
CA GLU A 295 4.66 13.57 15.92
C GLU A 295 3.84 14.81 16.32
N THR A 296 4.11 15.95 15.69
CA THR A 296 3.40 17.23 15.91
C THR A 296 2.67 17.73 14.66
N ALA A 297 2.77 16.97 13.57
CA ALA A 297 2.16 17.24 12.28
C ALA A 297 1.89 15.92 11.54
N ALA A 298 0.94 15.95 10.60
CA ALA A 298 0.59 14.80 9.79
C ALA A 298 0.45 15.16 8.31
N VAL A 299 0.83 14.22 7.44
CA VAL A 299 0.55 14.24 6.01
C VAL A 299 -0.33 13.04 5.71
N ILE A 300 -1.54 13.26 5.21
CA ILE A 300 -2.42 12.20 4.72
C ILE A 300 -2.28 12.16 3.19
N PHE A 301 -1.66 11.11 2.65
CA PHE A 301 -1.34 11.01 1.23
C PHE A 301 -2.15 9.90 0.53
N LEU A 302 -2.93 10.26 -0.50
CA LEU A 302 -3.83 9.37 -1.22
C LEU A 302 -3.21 8.92 -2.54
N HIS A 303 -3.06 7.61 -2.72
CA HIS A 303 -2.49 7.02 -3.94
C HIS A 303 -3.44 7.12 -5.15
N GLY A 304 -2.89 6.89 -6.35
CA GLY A 304 -3.65 6.86 -7.61
C GLY A 304 -4.45 5.57 -7.83
N LEU A 305 -5.24 5.54 -8.90
CA LEU A 305 -6.05 4.39 -9.30
C LEU A 305 -5.18 3.12 -9.45
N GLY A 306 -5.62 2.00 -8.87
CA GLY A 306 -4.97 0.69 -9.01
C GLY A 306 -3.73 0.47 -8.11
N ASP A 307 -3.22 1.52 -7.46
CA ASP A 307 -2.06 1.46 -6.57
C ASP A 307 -2.46 1.09 -5.12
N THR A 308 -1.50 1.10 -4.20
CA THR A 308 -1.70 0.98 -2.76
C THR A 308 -0.96 2.10 -2.01
N GLY A 309 -1.29 2.28 -0.74
CA GLY A 309 -0.61 3.27 0.10
C GLY A 309 0.87 2.96 0.36
N HIS A 310 1.32 1.71 0.17
CA HIS A 310 2.71 1.33 0.43
C HIS A 310 3.70 2.04 -0.49
N SER A 311 3.39 2.13 -1.79
CA SER A 311 4.25 2.76 -2.80
C SER A 311 4.58 4.21 -2.44
N TRP A 312 3.57 4.96 -1.98
CA TRP A 312 3.72 6.35 -1.57
C TRP A 312 4.31 6.50 -0.17
N ALA A 313 4.07 5.56 0.74
CA ALA A 313 4.74 5.54 2.03
C ALA A 313 6.27 5.48 1.86
N ASP A 314 6.78 4.68 0.92
CA ASP A 314 8.22 4.62 0.68
C ASP A 314 8.76 5.89 0.07
N ALA A 315 8.10 6.41 -0.96
CA ALA A 315 8.51 7.65 -1.60
C ALA A 315 8.58 8.79 -0.58
N LEU A 316 7.55 8.91 0.28
CA LEU A 316 7.51 9.91 1.35
C LEU A 316 8.54 9.65 2.46
N SER A 317 8.90 8.39 2.71
CA SER A 317 9.95 8.05 3.68
C SER A 317 11.31 8.67 3.33
N THR A 318 11.61 8.81 2.03
CA THR A 318 12.87 9.42 1.54
C THR A 318 12.97 10.92 1.79
N ILE A 319 11.82 11.60 1.94
CA ILE A 319 11.72 13.03 2.20
C ILE A 319 11.12 13.32 3.58
N ARG A 320 11.13 12.32 4.48
CA ARG A 320 10.46 12.41 5.78
C ARG A 320 11.05 13.51 6.65
N LEU A 321 10.19 14.20 7.38
CA LEU A 321 10.55 15.12 8.46
C LEU A 321 10.41 14.41 9.81
N PRO A 322 11.32 14.64 10.76
CA PRO A 322 11.40 13.84 11.99
C PRO A 322 10.16 13.96 12.88
N HIS A 323 9.46 15.10 12.87
CA HIS A 323 8.28 15.40 13.68
C HIS A 323 6.94 15.27 12.91
N VAL A 324 6.97 14.70 11.69
CA VAL A 324 5.79 14.55 10.82
C VAL A 324 5.46 13.08 10.62
N LYS A 325 4.21 12.72 10.86
CA LYS A 325 3.63 11.41 10.54
C LYS A 325 3.11 11.39 9.11
N TYR A 326 3.41 10.37 8.32
CA TYR A 326 2.83 10.19 6.98
C TYR A 326 1.87 9.02 6.99
N ILE A 327 0.62 9.25 6.58
CA ILE A 327 -0.47 8.27 6.57
C ILE A 327 -0.89 8.06 5.12
N CYS A 328 -0.67 6.86 4.61
CA CYS A 328 -1.00 6.47 3.24
C CYS A 328 -2.11 5.40 3.27
N PRO A 329 -3.39 5.81 3.40
CA PRO A 329 -4.50 4.86 3.45
C PRO A 329 -4.63 4.09 2.14
N HIS A 330 -5.28 2.92 2.21
CA HIS A 330 -5.57 2.09 1.05
C HIS A 330 -6.99 2.36 0.54
N ALA A 331 -7.12 2.66 -0.75
CA ALA A 331 -8.43 2.81 -1.38
C ALA A 331 -9.20 1.48 -1.33
N PRO A 332 -10.52 1.52 -1.11
CA PRO A 332 -11.34 0.31 -1.20
C PRO A 332 -11.31 -0.26 -2.63
N ARG A 333 -11.51 -1.58 -2.74
CA ARG A 333 -11.65 -2.23 -4.04
C ARG A 333 -13.08 -2.08 -4.54
N ILE A 334 -13.28 -1.33 -5.62
CA ILE A 334 -14.60 -1.07 -6.22
C ILE A 334 -14.54 -1.30 -7.74
N PRO A 335 -15.69 -1.58 -8.40
CA PRO A 335 -15.76 -1.57 -9.86
C PRO A 335 -15.45 -0.19 -10.43
N VAL A 336 -14.65 -0.11 -11.49
CA VAL A 336 -14.28 1.15 -12.14
C VAL A 336 -14.78 1.18 -13.59
N THR A 337 -15.70 2.08 -13.90
CA THR A 337 -16.41 2.16 -15.19
C THR A 337 -15.46 2.36 -16.37
N LEU A 338 -14.45 3.23 -16.23
CA LEU A 338 -13.41 3.49 -17.23
C LEU A 338 -12.66 2.20 -17.61
N ASN A 339 -12.50 1.28 -16.66
CA ASN A 339 -11.81 0.01 -16.82
C ASN A 339 -12.82 -1.14 -16.94
N MET A 340 -13.89 -0.96 -17.72
CA MET A 340 -14.91 -1.97 -18.00
C MET A 340 -15.56 -2.57 -16.72
N LYS A 341 -15.68 -1.78 -15.66
CA LYS A 341 -16.18 -2.20 -14.32
C LYS A 341 -15.31 -3.26 -13.64
N MET A 342 -14.04 -3.39 -14.01
CA MET A 342 -13.09 -4.24 -13.26
C MET A 342 -12.93 -3.75 -11.83
N VAL A 343 -12.81 -4.68 -10.87
CA VAL A 343 -12.68 -4.39 -9.44
C VAL A 343 -11.22 -4.15 -9.07
N MET A 344 -10.89 -2.91 -8.73
CA MET A 344 -9.53 -2.49 -8.35
C MET A 344 -9.56 -1.42 -7.26
N PRO A 345 -8.44 -1.17 -6.57
CA PRO A 345 -8.34 -0.06 -5.62
C PRO A 345 -8.69 1.28 -6.30
N SER A 346 -9.76 1.93 -5.85
CA SER A 346 -10.22 3.20 -6.39
C SER A 346 -10.99 3.97 -5.31
N TRP A 347 -10.78 5.28 -5.22
CA TRP A 347 -11.42 6.11 -4.21
C TRP A 347 -12.89 6.40 -4.52
N PHE A 348 -13.21 6.54 -5.81
CA PHE A 348 -14.55 6.78 -6.37
C PHE A 348 -14.59 6.21 -7.79
N ASP A 349 -15.78 6.10 -8.39
CA ASP A 349 -15.86 5.59 -9.77
C ASP A 349 -15.31 6.62 -10.77
N LEU A 350 -14.56 6.13 -11.76
CA LEU A 350 -13.98 6.95 -12.82
C LEU A 350 -14.62 6.53 -14.13
N MET A 351 -15.22 7.48 -14.86
CA MET A 351 -15.96 7.19 -16.10
C MET A 351 -15.25 7.71 -17.36
N GLY A 352 -14.29 8.62 -17.21
CA GLY A 352 -13.53 9.21 -18.31
C GLY A 352 -12.35 10.04 -17.82
N LEU A 353 -11.44 10.36 -18.73
CA LEU A 353 -10.26 11.20 -18.52
C LEU A 353 -10.32 12.46 -19.39
N SER A 354 -11.51 12.95 -19.72
CA SER A 354 -11.71 14.22 -20.44
C SER A 354 -12.39 15.25 -19.53
N PRO A 355 -12.27 16.57 -19.80
CA PRO A 355 -12.84 17.61 -18.93
C PRO A 355 -14.37 17.59 -18.89
N ASP A 356 -14.99 16.98 -19.89
CA ASP A 356 -16.45 16.87 -20.03
C ASP A 356 -16.96 15.47 -19.68
N ALA A 357 -16.07 14.59 -19.21
CA ALA A 357 -16.47 13.27 -18.75
C ALA A 357 -17.40 13.40 -17.52
N PRO A 358 -18.45 12.57 -17.42
CA PRO A 358 -19.22 12.46 -16.20
C PRO A 358 -18.33 12.05 -15.02
N GLU A 359 -18.57 12.65 -13.85
CA GLU A 359 -17.86 12.33 -12.61
C GLU A 359 -18.82 11.71 -11.58
N ASP A 360 -18.30 10.80 -10.75
CA ASP A 360 -19.07 10.13 -9.68
C ASP A 360 -19.24 11.06 -8.47
N GLU A 361 -20.14 12.04 -8.59
CA GLU A 361 -20.36 13.03 -7.54
C GLU A 361 -20.67 12.39 -6.17
N ALA A 362 -21.47 11.32 -6.16
CA ALA A 362 -21.83 10.62 -4.93
C ALA A 362 -20.62 9.90 -4.31
N GLY A 363 -19.83 9.19 -5.11
CA GLY A 363 -18.60 8.54 -4.65
C GLY A 363 -17.53 9.51 -4.20
N ILE A 364 -17.32 10.61 -4.93
CA ILE A 364 -16.38 11.68 -4.55
C ILE A 364 -16.74 12.26 -3.18
N LYS A 365 -18.02 12.64 -2.97
CA LYS A 365 -18.48 13.17 -1.69
C LYS A 365 -18.33 12.16 -0.56
N LYS A 366 -18.72 10.90 -0.79
CA LYS A 366 -18.58 9.82 0.18
C LYS A 366 -17.11 9.58 0.57
N ALA A 367 -16.22 9.55 -0.42
CA ALA A 367 -14.80 9.39 -0.18
C ALA A 367 -14.23 10.57 0.60
N ALA A 368 -14.64 11.80 0.28
CA ALA A 368 -14.22 13.01 0.98
C ALA A 368 -14.64 12.99 2.46
N GLU A 369 -15.85 12.54 2.79
CA GLU A 369 -16.29 12.38 4.18
C GLU A 369 -15.45 11.34 4.94
N ASN A 370 -15.05 10.24 4.29
CA ASN A 370 -14.15 9.26 4.92
C ASN A 370 -12.77 9.87 5.23
N ILE A 371 -12.25 10.73 4.35
CA ILE A 371 -11.00 11.44 4.59
C ILE A 371 -11.16 12.53 5.67
N LYS A 372 -12.31 13.21 5.74
CA LYS A 372 -12.61 14.15 6.84
C LYS A 372 -12.64 13.44 8.19
N ALA A 373 -13.23 12.25 8.28
CA ALA A 373 -13.20 11.45 9.50
C ALA A 373 -11.77 11.06 9.91
N LEU A 374 -10.87 10.81 8.93
CA LEU A 374 -9.46 10.58 9.18
C LEU A 374 -8.74 11.82 9.73
N ILE A 375 -9.04 13.00 9.19
CA ILE A 375 -8.52 14.28 9.70
C ILE A 375 -8.97 14.51 11.14
N GLU A 376 -10.27 14.34 11.42
CA GLU A 376 -10.86 14.51 12.75
C GLU A 376 -10.24 13.53 13.77
N HIS A 377 -9.91 12.31 13.34
CA HIS A 377 -9.21 11.34 14.16
C HIS A 377 -7.81 11.84 14.56
N GLU A 378 -7.01 12.34 13.63
CA GLU A 378 -5.67 12.88 13.97
C GLU A 378 -5.78 14.12 14.87
N MET A 379 -6.79 14.98 14.64
CA MET A 379 -7.10 16.10 15.52
C MET A 379 -7.43 15.65 16.94
N LYS A 380 -8.26 14.62 17.09
CA LYS A 380 -8.61 14.04 18.39
C LYS A 380 -7.40 13.44 19.11
N ASN A 381 -6.42 12.94 18.35
CA ASN A 381 -5.17 12.40 18.88
C ASN A 381 -4.06 13.45 19.07
N GLY A 382 -4.38 14.74 18.93
CA GLY A 382 -3.51 15.84 19.34
C GLY A 382 -2.74 16.55 18.22
N ILE A 383 -2.98 16.21 16.94
CA ILE A 383 -2.38 16.93 15.80
C ILE A 383 -3.43 17.93 15.26
N PRO A 384 -3.29 19.25 15.49
CA PRO A 384 -4.31 20.22 15.08
C PRO A 384 -4.41 20.35 13.56
N ALA A 385 -5.58 20.75 13.04
CA ALA A 385 -5.86 20.82 11.59
C ALA A 385 -4.81 21.63 10.80
N ASN A 386 -4.35 22.75 11.35
CA ASN A 386 -3.32 23.61 10.73
C ASN A 386 -1.91 22.99 10.74
N ARG A 387 -1.77 21.76 11.22
CA ARG A 387 -0.58 20.90 11.16
C ARG A 387 -0.83 19.63 10.34
N ILE A 388 -1.96 19.56 9.64
CA ILE A 388 -2.33 18.46 8.74
C ILE A 388 -2.26 18.95 7.29
N VAL A 389 -1.49 18.25 6.47
CA VAL A 389 -1.44 18.42 5.02
C VAL A 389 -2.15 17.25 4.36
N LEU A 390 -3.03 17.54 3.41
CA LEU A 390 -3.57 16.52 2.50
C LEU A 390 -2.71 16.46 1.25
N GLY A 391 -2.49 15.28 0.70
CA GLY A 391 -1.82 15.17 -0.58
C GLY A 391 -2.24 13.93 -1.32
N GLY A 392 -1.90 13.87 -2.59
CA GLY A 392 -2.14 12.67 -3.37
C GLY A 392 -1.66 12.77 -4.80
N PHE A 393 -1.69 11.61 -5.45
CA PHE A 393 -1.33 11.46 -6.85
C PHE A 393 -2.53 11.06 -7.70
N SER A 394 -2.65 11.64 -8.90
CA SER A 394 -3.72 11.31 -9.85
C SER A 394 -5.11 11.38 -9.19
N GLN A 395 -5.90 10.30 -9.21
CA GLN A 395 -7.21 10.25 -8.54
C GLN A 395 -7.15 10.60 -7.04
N GLY A 396 -6.11 10.19 -6.32
CA GLY A 396 -5.94 10.53 -4.90
C GLY A 396 -5.60 12.01 -4.67
N GLY A 397 -4.85 12.62 -5.61
CA GLY A 397 -4.60 14.06 -5.61
C GLY A 397 -5.89 14.85 -5.85
N ALA A 398 -6.72 14.35 -6.77
CA ALA A 398 -8.02 14.92 -7.06
C ALA A 398 -8.97 14.88 -5.85
N LEU A 399 -9.02 13.74 -5.15
CA LEU A 399 -9.78 13.61 -3.90
C LEU A 399 -9.24 14.53 -2.80
N SER A 400 -7.91 14.68 -2.70
CA SER A 400 -7.27 15.55 -1.71
C SER A 400 -7.64 17.02 -1.92
N LEU A 401 -7.62 17.48 -3.17
CA LEU A 401 -8.09 18.83 -3.53
C LEU A 401 -9.54 19.05 -3.13
N TYR A 402 -10.44 18.16 -3.55
CA TYR A 402 -11.86 18.29 -3.24
C TYR A 402 -12.13 18.27 -1.73
N THR A 403 -11.48 17.35 -1.01
CA THR A 403 -11.66 17.19 0.44
C THR A 403 -11.18 18.43 1.19
N ALA A 404 -9.96 18.91 0.89
CA ALA A 404 -9.38 20.06 1.58
C ALA A 404 -10.19 21.34 1.33
N LEU A 405 -10.61 21.59 0.09
CA LEU A 405 -11.40 22.78 -0.24
C LEU A 405 -12.80 22.78 0.35
N THR A 406 -13.36 21.60 0.67
CA THR A 406 -14.69 21.44 1.28
C THR A 406 -14.63 21.12 2.78
N CYS A 407 -13.43 21.01 3.37
CA CYS A 407 -13.24 20.69 4.78
C CYS A 407 -13.61 21.89 5.66
N PRO A 408 -14.41 21.73 6.72
CA PRO A 408 -14.71 22.81 7.66
C PRO A 408 -13.51 23.20 8.54
N HIS A 409 -12.50 22.33 8.65
CA HIS A 409 -11.31 22.57 9.46
C HIS A 409 -10.22 23.29 8.65
N PRO A 410 -9.51 24.27 9.24
CA PRO A 410 -8.46 25.01 8.54
C PRO A 410 -7.18 24.17 8.46
N LEU A 411 -7.05 23.38 7.39
CA LEU A 411 -5.88 22.56 7.14
C LEU A 411 -4.65 23.42 6.82
N ALA A 412 -3.45 22.83 6.95
CA ALA A 412 -2.21 23.54 6.65
C ALA A 412 -2.07 23.81 5.15
N GLY A 413 -2.31 22.78 4.33
CA GLY A 413 -2.15 22.88 2.88
C GLY A 413 -2.39 21.58 2.13
N ILE A 414 -2.12 21.62 0.82
CA ILE A 414 -2.36 20.54 -0.13
C ILE A 414 -1.11 20.29 -0.99
N VAL A 415 -0.76 19.01 -1.20
CA VAL A 415 0.20 18.56 -2.21
C VAL A 415 -0.54 17.75 -3.29
N ALA A 416 -0.73 18.33 -4.47
CA ALA A 416 -1.54 17.77 -5.55
C ALA A 416 -0.66 17.39 -6.75
N LEU A 417 -0.40 16.09 -6.94
CA LEU A 417 0.53 15.59 -7.96
C LEU A 417 -0.23 14.98 -9.16
N SER A 418 0.06 15.47 -10.37
CA SER A 418 -0.46 14.97 -11.66
C SER A 418 -1.96 14.64 -11.64
N CYS A 419 -2.78 15.60 -11.21
CA CYS A 419 -4.20 15.41 -10.95
C CYS A 419 -5.08 16.58 -11.46
N TRP A 420 -6.37 16.53 -11.16
CA TRP A 420 -7.38 17.53 -11.51
C TRP A 420 -8.24 17.88 -10.30
N LEU A 421 -9.01 18.98 -10.36
CA LEU A 421 -10.05 19.27 -9.37
C LEU A 421 -11.37 18.60 -9.78
N PRO A 422 -11.90 17.62 -9.01
CA PRO A 422 -13.21 17.05 -9.29
C PRO A 422 -14.33 18.06 -9.06
N LEU A 423 -15.42 17.92 -9.83
CA LEU A 423 -16.61 18.77 -9.75
C LEU A 423 -16.27 20.26 -9.86
N HIS A 424 -15.23 20.60 -10.64
CA HIS A 424 -14.66 21.94 -10.73
C HIS A 424 -15.67 23.04 -11.08
N ARG A 425 -16.78 22.68 -11.73
CA ARG A 425 -17.88 23.59 -12.08
C ARG A 425 -18.64 24.13 -10.87
N ASN A 426 -18.60 23.42 -9.75
CA ASN A 426 -19.25 23.83 -8.50
C ASN A 426 -18.40 24.82 -7.69
N PHE A 427 -17.16 25.09 -8.12
CA PHE A 427 -16.24 26.02 -7.46
C PHE A 427 -16.26 27.40 -8.13
N PRO A 428 -16.25 28.50 -7.34
CA PRO A 428 -15.87 28.56 -5.92
C PRO A 428 -16.98 28.31 -4.88
N GLN A 429 -18.25 28.20 -5.27
CA GLN A 429 -19.39 28.15 -4.35
C GLN A 429 -19.38 26.94 -3.39
N ALA A 430 -18.83 25.81 -3.82
CA ALA A 430 -18.71 24.61 -3.01
C ALA A 430 -17.58 24.68 -1.95
N ALA A 431 -16.66 25.66 -2.04
CA ALA A 431 -15.54 25.75 -1.11
C ALA A 431 -16.00 26.23 0.26
N ASN A 432 -15.39 25.68 1.32
CA ASN A 432 -15.61 26.13 2.68
C ASN A 432 -14.85 27.45 2.95
N GLY A 433 -15.35 28.28 3.86
CA GLY A 433 -14.69 29.53 4.24
C GLY A 433 -13.28 29.35 4.80
N SER A 434 -13.00 28.20 5.43
CA SER A 434 -11.68 27.78 5.93
C SER A 434 -10.64 27.57 4.82
N ALA A 435 -11.06 27.36 3.57
CA ALA A 435 -10.16 27.00 2.47
C ALA A 435 -9.28 28.16 1.98
N LYS A 436 -9.65 29.41 2.26
CA LYS A 436 -8.99 30.62 1.73
C LYS A 436 -7.49 30.70 2.03
N ASP A 437 -7.09 30.12 3.15
CA ASP A 437 -5.73 30.18 3.67
C ASP A 437 -4.86 28.96 3.35
N LEU A 438 -5.39 27.97 2.65
CA LEU A 438 -4.65 26.78 2.25
C LEU A 438 -3.45 27.15 1.37
N ALA A 439 -2.28 26.65 1.75
CA ALA A 439 -1.12 26.60 0.86
C ALA A 439 -1.28 25.41 -0.08
N ILE A 440 -1.07 25.60 -1.39
CA ILE A 440 -1.20 24.51 -2.38
C ILE A 440 0.08 24.43 -3.19
N LEU A 441 0.71 23.27 -3.18
CA LEU A 441 1.69 22.86 -4.17
C LEU A 441 1.02 21.89 -5.14
N GLN A 442 0.90 22.31 -6.39
CA GLN A 442 0.44 21.46 -7.48
C GLN A 442 1.62 21.17 -8.42
N CYS A 443 1.85 19.91 -8.73
CA CYS A 443 2.92 19.45 -9.60
C CYS A 443 2.36 18.64 -10.76
N HIS A 444 2.99 18.69 -11.93
CA HIS A 444 2.52 17.95 -13.12
C HIS A 444 3.66 17.64 -14.10
N GLY A 445 3.67 16.43 -14.66
CA GLY A 445 4.55 16.08 -15.78
C GLY A 445 4.10 16.70 -17.10
N GLU A 446 5.01 17.30 -17.88
CA GLU A 446 4.64 17.97 -19.14
C GLU A 446 4.22 17.01 -20.26
N LEU A 447 4.68 15.76 -20.19
CA LEU A 447 4.38 14.71 -21.17
C LEU A 447 3.39 13.67 -20.62
N ASP A 448 2.59 14.01 -19.62
CA ASP A 448 1.61 13.11 -19.02
C ASP A 448 0.52 12.70 -20.03
N PRO A 449 0.44 11.41 -20.44
CA PRO A 449 -0.54 10.95 -21.41
C PRO A 449 -1.89 10.58 -20.78
N MET A 450 -1.96 10.47 -19.44
CA MET A 450 -3.13 10.00 -18.71
C MET A 450 -3.97 11.16 -18.21
N VAL A 451 -3.32 12.13 -17.56
CA VAL A 451 -3.93 13.39 -17.12
C VAL A 451 -3.18 14.50 -17.84
N PRO A 452 -3.67 14.96 -19.00
CA PRO A 452 -2.97 15.97 -19.79
C PRO A 452 -2.60 17.19 -18.93
N VAL A 453 -1.37 17.70 -19.06
CA VAL A 453 -0.86 18.86 -18.28
C VAL A 453 -1.78 20.09 -18.34
N ARG A 454 -2.52 20.24 -19.45
CA ARG A 454 -3.55 21.28 -19.61
C ARG A 454 -4.61 21.22 -18.51
N PHE A 455 -4.99 20.03 -18.04
CA PHE A 455 -5.98 19.88 -16.96
C PHE A 455 -5.39 20.30 -15.62
N GLY A 456 -4.11 20.01 -15.40
CA GLY A 456 -3.35 20.56 -14.28
C GLY A 456 -3.37 22.08 -14.30
N ALA A 457 -3.10 22.70 -15.46
CA ALA A 457 -3.12 24.16 -15.61
C ALA A 457 -4.52 24.78 -15.37
N LEU A 458 -5.59 24.19 -15.92
CA LEU A 458 -6.97 24.61 -15.67
C LEU A 458 -7.36 24.46 -14.20
N THR A 459 -6.89 23.39 -13.55
CA THR A 459 -7.05 23.18 -12.12
C THR A 459 -6.35 24.28 -11.33
N ALA A 460 -5.08 24.60 -11.64
CA ALA A 460 -4.32 25.66 -10.97
C ALA A 460 -5.01 27.02 -11.08
N GLU A 461 -5.55 27.35 -12.26
CA GLU A 461 -6.33 28.57 -12.48
C GLU A 461 -7.59 28.60 -11.62
N LYS A 462 -8.35 27.50 -11.59
CA LYS A 462 -9.54 27.38 -10.74
C LYS A 462 -9.18 27.51 -9.25
N LEU A 463 -8.09 26.89 -8.80
CA LEU A 463 -7.63 26.98 -7.41
C LEU A 463 -7.30 28.42 -7.01
N ARG A 464 -6.62 29.18 -7.88
CA ARG A 464 -6.33 30.62 -7.65
C ARG A 464 -7.59 31.48 -7.55
N SER A 465 -8.73 31.03 -8.05
CA SER A 465 -10.03 31.72 -7.86
C SER A 465 -10.72 31.38 -6.54
N VAL A 466 -10.32 30.28 -5.88
CA VAL A 466 -10.91 29.78 -4.63
C VAL A 466 -10.08 30.18 -3.41
N VAL A 467 -8.77 30.01 -3.51
CA VAL A 467 -7.80 30.31 -2.45
C VAL A 467 -6.98 31.54 -2.83
N THR A 468 -6.23 32.09 -1.87
CA THR A 468 -5.37 33.25 -2.15
C THR A 468 -4.34 32.90 -3.24
N PRO A 469 -4.29 33.59 -4.39
CA PRO A 469 -3.45 33.19 -5.52
C PRO A 469 -1.96 33.00 -5.18
N ALA A 470 -1.41 33.86 -4.30
CA ALA A 470 -0.01 33.79 -3.86
C ALA A 470 0.33 32.52 -3.07
N LYS A 471 -0.68 31.79 -2.58
CA LYS A 471 -0.53 30.51 -1.87
C LYS A 471 -0.58 29.30 -2.81
N VAL A 472 -0.85 29.48 -4.11
CA VAL A 472 -0.90 28.40 -5.11
C VAL A 472 0.37 28.38 -5.95
N GLN A 473 1.17 27.33 -5.80
CA GLN A 473 2.33 27.06 -6.64
C GLN A 473 1.97 25.96 -7.64
N PHE A 474 2.18 26.22 -8.94
CA PHE A 474 2.02 25.21 -9.99
C PHE A 474 3.38 25.00 -10.65
N LYS A 475 3.97 23.81 -10.48
CA LYS A 475 5.27 23.43 -11.03
C LYS A 475 5.07 22.35 -12.09
N THR A 476 5.65 22.55 -13.27
CA THR A 476 5.69 21.54 -14.34
C THR A 476 7.08 20.96 -14.48
N TYR A 477 7.15 19.69 -14.89
CA TYR A 477 8.41 18.95 -15.01
C TYR A 477 8.59 18.44 -16.45
N PRO A 478 9.54 19.03 -17.21
CA PRO A 478 9.81 18.62 -18.60
C PRO A 478 10.24 17.16 -18.70
N GLY A 479 9.74 16.45 -19.71
CA GLY A 479 10.07 15.05 -19.98
C GLY A 479 9.41 14.04 -19.03
N VAL A 480 8.74 14.49 -17.97
CA VAL A 480 8.03 13.62 -17.03
C VAL A 480 6.64 13.29 -17.55
N MET A 481 6.27 12.02 -17.50
CA MET A 481 4.96 11.49 -17.90
C MET A 481 4.03 11.37 -16.69
N HIS A 482 3.16 10.36 -16.64
CA HIS A 482 2.28 10.08 -15.50
C HIS A 482 3.02 9.37 -14.35
N SER A 483 4.04 10.04 -13.80
CA SER A 483 4.88 9.55 -12.70
C SER A 483 5.37 10.71 -11.86
N SER A 484 6.00 10.40 -10.72
CA SER A 484 6.79 11.38 -9.98
C SER A 484 8.24 11.46 -10.51
N CYS A 485 9.01 12.41 -9.99
CA CYS A 485 10.46 12.51 -10.25
C CYS A 485 11.21 13.08 -9.03
N PRO A 486 12.55 12.94 -8.96
CA PRO A 486 13.33 13.46 -7.83
C PRO A 486 13.17 14.96 -7.58
N GLN A 487 13.09 15.77 -8.64
CA GLN A 487 12.89 17.21 -8.56
C GLN A 487 11.49 17.57 -8.03
N GLU A 488 10.48 16.76 -8.34
CA GLU A 488 9.14 16.89 -7.77
C GLU A 488 9.17 16.57 -6.27
N MET A 489 9.79 15.46 -5.87
CA MET A 489 9.89 15.08 -4.47
C MET A 489 10.69 16.10 -3.64
N ALA A 490 11.74 16.71 -4.21
CA ALA A 490 12.45 17.81 -3.59
C ALA A 490 11.55 19.03 -3.36
N ALA A 491 10.73 19.41 -4.34
CA ALA A 491 9.77 20.51 -4.19
C ALA A 491 8.70 20.20 -3.13
N VAL A 492 8.24 18.95 -3.04
CA VAL A 492 7.32 18.50 -1.99
C VAL A 492 7.98 18.61 -0.61
N LYS A 493 9.24 18.16 -0.48
CA LYS A 493 10.01 18.27 0.76
C LYS A 493 10.12 19.71 1.23
N GLU A 494 10.60 20.61 0.37
CA GLU A 494 10.76 22.03 0.69
C GLU A 494 9.43 22.69 1.11
N PHE A 495 8.34 22.32 0.42
CA PHE A 495 7.01 22.82 0.74
C PHE A 495 6.55 22.36 2.13
N LEU A 496 6.73 21.08 2.45
CA LEU A 496 6.39 20.52 3.76
C LEU A 496 7.26 21.09 4.88
N GLU A 497 8.57 21.25 4.67
CA GLU A 497 9.50 21.83 5.66
C GLU A 497 9.09 23.25 6.05
N LYS A 498 8.70 24.06 5.06
CA LYS A 498 8.27 25.44 5.29
C LYS A 498 6.91 25.51 5.97
N LEU A 499 5.99 24.61 5.62
CA LEU A 499 4.61 24.64 6.09
C LEU A 499 4.43 23.98 7.46
N LEU A 500 5.25 22.98 7.77
CA LEU A 500 5.23 22.17 8.99
C LEU A 500 6.57 22.27 9.72
N PRO A 501 6.99 23.44 10.23
CA PRO A 501 8.25 23.57 10.97
C PRO A 501 8.22 22.76 12.29
N PRO A 502 9.38 22.44 12.90
CA PRO A 502 9.44 21.86 14.25
C PRO A 502 8.76 22.80 15.28
N VAL A 503 8.20 22.24 16.35
CA VAL A 503 7.50 22.98 17.42
C VAL A 503 8.06 22.64 18.79
#